data_AF-A0A956N2Q9-F1
#
_entry.id   AF-A0A956N2Q9-F1
#
_cell.length_a   1.000
_cell.length_b   1.000
_cell.length_c   1.000
_cell.angle_alpha   90.00
_cell.angle_beta   90.00
_cell.angle_gamma   90.00
#
_symmetry.space_group_name_H-M   'P 1'
#
loop_
_entity.id
_entity.type
_entity.pdbx_description
1 polymer ?
#
loop_
_entity_poly.entity_id
_entity_poly.type
_entity_poly.pdbx_seq_one_letter_code
_entity_poly.pdbx_strand_id
1 'polypeptide(L)'
;MGFTEETEIRGERVWFLDLLVILLAIALVFFLLTTMGVRAREAARISDCQERMLALSAAQQQYLVKHGEFARELSELRPFLDDSHQQMSFDCPITGLKFGMAVQGDRYLIIAPGTGQALERDEGDFKVETGDPNW
;
A
#
# COMPACT_ATOMS: atom_id res chain seq x y z
N MET A 1 15.95 -51.02 52.67
CA MET A 1 16.30 -49.59 52.55
C MET A 1 16.33 -49.29 51.07
N GLY A 2 15.23 -48.77 50.54
CA GLY A 2 15.03 -48.59 49.11
C GLY A 2 14.43 -47.22 48.84
N PHE A 3 14.92 -46.63 47.75
CA PHE A 3 14.31 -45.56 46.96
C PHE A 3 14.11 -44.20 47.63
N THR A 4 15.11 -43.32 47.45
CA THR A 4 14.93 -41.87 47.42
C THR A 4 15.82 -41.27 46.32
N GLU A 5 15.51 -41.57 45.06
CA GLU A 5 16.20 -40.93 43.92
C GLU A 5 15.30 -40.73 42.67
N GLU A 6 13.99 -40.98 42.76
CA GLU A 6 13.07 -40.89 41.60
C GLU A 6 12.20 -39.62 41.56
N THR A 7 12.22 -38.78 42.59
CA THR A 7 11.33 -37.62 42.70
C THR A 7 11.90 -36.31 42.17
N GLU A 8 13.21 -36.21 41.94
CA GLU A 8 13.84 -34.95 41.56
C GLU A 8 13.76 -34.68 40.05
N ILE A 9 13.83 -35.72 39.23
CA ILE A 9 13.81 -35.61 37.76
C ILE A 9 12.41 -35.22 37.22
N ARG A 10 11.35 -35.45 38.00
CA ARG A 10 9.96 -35.21 37.56
C ARG A 10 9.51 -33.76 37.69
N GLY A 11 10.07 -32.99 38.63
CA GLY A 11 9.79 -31.56 38.78
C GLY A 11 10.51 -30.68 37.76
N GLU A 12 11.74 -31.06 37.40
CA GLU A 12 12.61 -30.28 36.49
C GLU A 12 12.10 -30.29 35.04
N ARG A 13 11.54 -31.42 34.59
CA ARG A 13 10.95 -31.56 33.24
C ARG A 13 9.68 -30.73 33.05
N VAL A 14 8.88 -30.54 34.10
CA VAL A 14 7.66 -29.72 34.04
C VAL A 14 8.03 -28.25 33.85
N TRP A 15 9.07 -27.77 34.56
CA TRP A 15 9.53 -26.40 34.45
C TRP A 15 10.14 -26.09 33.07
N PHE A 16 10.89 -27.03 32.48
CA PHE A 16 11.41 -26.89 31.12
C PHE A 16 10.29 -26.87 30.08
N LEU A 17 9.26 -27.69 30.24
CA LEU A 17 8.09 -27.69 29.36
C LEU A 17 7.30 -26.39 29.46
N ASP A 18 7.03 -25.88 30.67
CA ASP A 18 6.35 -24.60 30.85
C ASP A 18 7.14 -23.44 30.24
N LEU A 19 8.46 -23.43 30.42
CA LEU A 19 9.34 -22.41 29.85
C LEU A 19 9.38 -22.49 28.31
N LEU A 20 9.35 -23.70 27.75
CA LEU A 20 9.27 -23.93 26.31
C LEU A 20 7.92 -23.49 25.74
N VAL A 21 6.81 -23.74 26.44
CA VAL A 21 5.46 -23.28 26.05
C VAL A 21 5.38 -21.75 26.06
N ILE A 22 5.93 -21.09 27.08
CA ILE A 22 5.98 -19.62 27.15
C ILE A 22 6.79 -19.05 25.99
N LEU A 23 7.97 -19.61 25.69
CA LEU A 23 8.79 -19.19 24.54
C LEU A 23 8.04 -19.37 23.22
N LEU A 24 7.33 -20.49 23.05
CA LEU A 24 6.55 -20.76 21.85
C LEU A 24 5.40 -19.75 21.69
N ALA A 25 4.70 -19.43 22.79
CA ALA A 25 3.63 -18.43 22.80
C ALA A 25 4.15 -17.04 22.43
N ILE A 26 5.30 -16.62 22.97
CA ILE A 26 5.94 -15.34 22.63
C ILE A 26 6.31 -15.30 21.15
N ALA A 27 6.94 -16.36 20.62
CA ALA A 27 7.30 -16.44 19.21
C ALA A 27 6.08 -16.33 18.29
N LEU A 28 4.96 -16.98 18.67
CA LEU A 28 3.72 -16.97 17.91
C LEU A 28 3.06 -15.58 17.92
N VAL A 29 3.06 -14.89 19.07
CA VAL A 29 2.57 -13.51 19.17
C VAL A 29 3.43 -12.55 18.33
N PHE A 30 4.76 -12.66 18.39
CA PHE A 30 5.65 -11.84 17.54
C PHE A 30 5.41 -12.11 16.05
N PHE A 31 5.22 -13.37 15.66
CA PHE A 31 4.89 -13.73 14.28
C PHE A 31 3.56 -13.12 13.82
N LEU A 32 2.52 -13.13 14.66
CA LEU A 32 1.23 -12.51 14.34
C LEU A 32 1.34 -10.97 14.22
N LEU A 33 2.04 -10.32 15.15
CA LEU A 33 2.23 -8.87 15.12
C LEU A 33 3.01 -8.41 13.89
N THR A 34 4.07 -9.14 13.52
CA THR A 34 4.88 -8.82 12.34
C THR A 34 4.10 -9.01 11.04
N THR A 35 3.39 -10.12 10.88
CA THR A 35 2.62 -10.40 9.66
C THR A 35 1.45 -9.43 9.43
N MET A 36 0.72 -9.05 10.49
CA MET A 36 -0.34 -8.04 10.37
C MET A 36 0.20 -6.64 10.08
N GLY A 37 1.33 -6.26 10.68
CA GLY A 37 1.94 -4.95 10.46
C GLY A 37 2.42 -4.72 9.03
N VAL A 38 2.93 -5.76 8.36
CA VAL A 38 3.36 -5.67 6.96
C VAL A 38 2.15 -5.47 6.03
N ARG A 39 1.10 -6.29 6.19
CA ARG A 39 -0.12 -6.18 5.37
C ARG A 39 -0.82 -4.83 5.52
N ALA A 40 -0.89 -4.30 6.74
CA ALA A 40 -1.50 -2.99 6.99
C ALA A 40 -0.72 -1.85 6.31
N ARG A 41 0.62 -1.92 6.29
CA ARG A 41 1.46 -0.92 5.61
C ARG A 41 1.32 -1.00 4.10
N GLU A 42 1.23 -2.20 3.53
CA GLU A 42 1.00 -2.39 2.09
C GLU A 42 -0.36 -1.83 1.68
N ALA A 43 -1.43 -2.16 2.42
CA ALA A 43 -2.76 -1.63 2.17
C ALA A 43 -2.81 -0.09 2.27
N ALA A 44 -2.11 0.51 3.25
CA ALA A 44 -2.02 1.95 3.38
C ALA A 44 -1.32 2.62 2.19
N ARG A 45 -0.23 2.01 1.67
CA ARG A 45 0.47 2.53 0.47
C ARG A 45 -0.39 2.43 -0.78
N ILE A 46 -1.16 1.35 -0.92
CA ILE A 46 -2.10 1.17 -2.02
C ILE A 46 -3.18 2.26 -1.98
N SER A 47 -3.81 2.43 -0.81
CA SER A 47 -4.82 3.46 -0.59
C SER A 47 -4.28 4.86 -0.87
N ASP A 48 -3.07 5.19 -0.38
CA ASP A 48 -2.43 6.49 -0.64
C ASP A 48 -2.17 6.67 -2.14
N CYS A 49 -1.61 5.67 -2.85
CA CYS A 49 -1.39 5.80 -4.30
C CYS A 49 -2.70 6.03 -5.08
N GLN A 50 -3.79 5.34 -4.72
CA GLN A 50 -5.11 5.55 -5.31
C GLN A 50 -5.67 6.95 -5.02
N GLU A 51 -5.57 7.42 -3.78
CA GLU A 51 -6.04 8.74 -3.38
C GLU A 51 -5.34 9.84 -4.19
N ARG A 52 -4.03 9.73 -4.35
CA ARG A 52 -3.24 10.70 -5.15
C ARG A 52 -3.66 10.73 -6.61
N MET A 53 -3.93 9.56 -7.23
CA MET A 53 -4.44 9.52 -8.60
C MET A 53 -5.82 10.16 -8.72
N LEU A 54 -6.71 9.91 -7.75
CA LEU A 54 -8.03 10.53 -7.73
C LEU A 54 -7.92 12.06 -7.61
N ALA A 55 -7.05 12.56 -6.73
CA ALA A 55 -6.78 13.99 -6.61
C ALA A 55 -6.25 14.59 -7.93
N LEU A 56 -5.32 13.91 -8.60
CA LEU A 56 -4.83 14.32 -9.92
C LEU A 56 -5.95 14.33 -10.99
N SER A 57 -6.83 13.34 -10.99
CA SER A 57 -7.96 13.28 -11.92
C SER A 57 -8.98 14.40 -11.68
N ALA A 58 -9.23 14.75 -10.41
CA ALA A 58 -10.09 15.87 -10.03
C ALA A 58 -9.47 17.21 -10.46
N ALA A 59 -8.17 17.39 -10.20
CA ALA A 59 -7.42 18.57 -10.65
C ALA A 59 -7.47 18.71 -12.18
N GLN A 60 -7.42 17.61 -12.91
CA GLN A 60 -7.49 17.61 -14.37
C GLN A 60 -8.88 18.03 -14.90
N GLN A 61 -9.95 17.63 -14.23
CA GLN A 61 -11.29 18.14 -14.52
C GLN A 61 -11.43 19.65 -14.22
N GLN A 62 -10.87 20.13 -13.11
CA GLN A 62 -10.87 21.56 -12.81
C GLN A 62 -10.04 22.37 -13.82
N TYR A 63 -8.91 21.81 -14.27
CA TYR A 63 -8.09 22.40 -15.32
C TYR A 63 -8.89 22.52 -16.62
N LEU A 64 -9.59 21.45 -17.04
CA LEU A 64 -10.47 21.45 -18.21
C LEU A 64 -11.55 22.54 -18.11
N VAL A 65 -12.22 22.67 -16.96
CA VAL A 65 -13.26 23.69 -16.76
C VAL A 65 -12.70 25.11 -16.90
N LYS A 66 -11.46 25.35 -16.46
CA LYS A 66 -10.84 26.68 -16.47
C LYS A 66 -10.19 27.04 -17.81
N HIS A 67 -9.55 26.07 -18.47
CA HIS A 67 -8.72 26.30 -19.66
C HIS A 67 -9.38 25.82 -20.96
N GLY A 68 -10.41 24.96 -20.88
CA GLY A 68 -11.08 24.39 -22.03
C GLY A 68 -10.31 23.23 -22.70
N GLU A 69 -9.15 22.85 -22.16
CA GLU A 69 -8.34 21.71 -22.60
C GLU A 69 -7.78 20.95 -21.40
N PHE A 70 -7.33 19.71 -21.59
CA PHE A 70 -6.66 18.94 -20.54
C PHE A 70 -5.17 19.31 -20.43
N ALA A 71 -4.67 19.43 -19.19
CA ALA A 71 -3.25 19.66 -18.93
C ALA A 71 -2.38 18.52 -19.43
N ARG A 72 -1.23 18.84 -20.04
CA ARG A 72 -0.31 17.85 -20.62
C ARG A 72 0.77 17.41 -19.65
N GLU A 73 1.02 18.23 -18.63
CA GLU A 73 2.02 17.95 -17.60
C GLU A 73 1.39 17.91 -16.20
N LEU A 74 1.90 17.02 -15.33
CA LEU A 74 1.41 16.91 -13.95
C LEU A 74 1.69 18.16 -13.11
N SER A 75 2.75 18.91 -13.46
CA SER A 75 3.11 20.19 -12.85
C SER A 75 1.98 21.23 -12.98
N GLU A 76 1.26 21.22 -14.10
CA GLU A 76 0.17 22.15 -14.39
C GLU A 76 -1.07 21.92 -13.52
N LEU A 77 -1.23 20.69 -12.99
CA LEU A 77 -2.33 20.32 -12.10
C LEU A 77 -2.13 20.80 -10.67
N ARG A 78 -0.90 21.14 -10.28
CA ARG A 78 -0.57 21.48 -8.89
C ARG A 78 -1.38 22.64 -8.29
N PRO A 79 -1.68 23.73 -9.03
CA PRO A 79 -2.52 24.81 -8.54
C PRO A 79 -3.99 24.44 -8.33
N PHE A 80 -4.43 23.28 -8.85
CA PHE A 80 -5.80 22.79 -8.80
C PHE A 80 -5.98 21.64 -7.80
N LEU A 81 -4.94 21.32 -7.05
CA LEU A 81 -5.04 20.38 -5.94
C LEU A 81 -5.60 21.09 -4.71
N ASP A 82 -6.47 20.38 -3.99
CA ASP A 82 -6.99 20.84 -2.70
C ASP A 82 -5.84 21.09 -1.71
N ASP A 83 -6.06 21.94 -0.70
CA ASP A 83 -5.02 22.36 0.25
C ASP A 83 -4.33 21.18 0.96
N SER A 84 -5.04 20.06 1.16
CA SER A 84 -4.51 18.81 1.70
C SER A 84 -3.50 18.12 0.78
N HIS A 85 -3.57 18.35 -0.53
CA HIS A 85 -2.78 17.66 -1.56
C HIS A 85 -1.78 18.59 -2.27
N GLN A 86 -1.74 19.89 -1.98
CA GLN A 86 -0.77 20.81 -2.61
C GLN A 86 0.71 20.42 -2.36
N GLN A 87 1.00 19.81 -1.21
CA GLN A 87 2.35 19.33 -0.85
C GLN A 87 2.60 17.86 -1.21
N MET A 88 1.62 17.18 -1.81
CA MET A 88 1.71 15.80 -2.26
C MET A 88 2.88 15.60 -3.23
N SER A 89 3.60 14.47 -3.12
CA SER A 89 4.54 14.07 -4.17
C SER A 89 3.80 13.46 -5.36
N PHE A 90 4.27 13.73 -6.57
CA PHE A 90 3.80 13.07 -7.80
C PHE A 90 4.40 11.66 -7.99
N ASP A 91 4.95 11.08 -6.93
CA ASP A 91 5.46 9.72 -6.92
C ASP A 91 4.43 8.78 -6.27
N CYS A 92 4.25 7.59 -6.84
CA CYS A 92 3.41 6.55 -6.23
C CYS A 92 4.17 5.93 -5.04
N PRO A 93 3.59 5.89 -3.83
CA PRO A 93 4.23 5.35 -2.62
C PRO A 93 4.49 3.83 -2.66
N ILE A 94 3.94 3.11 -3.65
CA ILE A 94 4.16 1.69 -3.86
C ILE A 94 5.51 1.47 -4.57
N THR A 95 5.70 2.11 -5.73
CA THR A 95 6.84 1.88 -6.62
C THR A 95 7.94 2.92 -6.49
N GLY A 96 7.63 4.09 -5.91
CA GLY A 96 8.52 5.25 -5.88
C GLY A 96 8.70 5.92 -7.24
N LEU A 97 7.93 5.52 -8.25
CA LEU A 97 7.98 6.09 -9.59
C LEU A 97 6.98 7.24 -9.72
N LYS A 98 7.31 8.20 -10.57
CA LYS A 98 6.40 9.29 -10.93
C LYS A 98 5.16 8.75 -11.65
N PHE A 99 4.01 9.34 -11.37
CA PHE A 99 2.81 9.10 -12.17
C PHE A 99 3.06 9.50 -13.63
N GLY A 100 2.55 8.69 -14.55
CA GLY A 100 2.52 8.99 -15.98
C GLY A 100 1.20 9.65 -16.35
N MET A 101 1.23 10.58 -17.30
CA MET A 101 0.01 11.18 -17.84
C MET A 101 0.09 11.22 -19.37
N ALA A 102 -1.01 10.87 -20.02
CA ALA A 102 -1.17 10.99 -21.47
C ALA A 102 -2.51 11.65 -21.78
N VAL A 103 -2.52 12.53 -22.77
CA VAL A 103 -3.71 13.26 -23.21
C VAL A 103 -3.86 13.08 -24.72
N GLN A 104 -5.06 12.74 -25.17
CA GLN A 104 -5.39 12.59 -26.59
C GLN A 104 -6.79 13.15 -26.88
N GLY A 105 -6.83 14.37 -27.42
CA GLY A 105 -8.08 15.06 -27.73
C GLY A 105 -8.91 15.26 -26.46
N ASP A 106 -10.13 14.72 -26.46
CA ASP A 106 -11.10 14.83 -25.36
C ASP A 106 -10.92 13.75 -24.28
N ARG A 107 -9.77 13.06 -24.25
CA ARG A 107 -9.49 11.98 -23.30
C ARG A 107 -8.14 12.19 -22.63
N TYR A 108 -8.04 11.74 -21.39
CA TYR A 108 -6.79 11.66 -20.66
C TYR A 108 -6.68 10.35 -19.89
N LEU A 109 -5.43 10.04 -19.58
CA LEU A 109 -5.00 8.88 -18.83
C LEU A 109 -4.01 9.34 -17.76
N ILE A 110 -4.20 8.85 -16.54
CA ILE A 110 -3.19 8.91 -15.48
C ILE A 110 -2.87 7.48 -15.06
N ILE A 111 -1.59 7.12 -15.09
CA ILE A 111 -1.09 5.79 -14.71
C ILE A 111 -0.08 5.86 -13.57
N ALA A 112 -0.13 4.87 -12.70
CA ALA A 112 0.93 4.60 -11.72
C ALA A 112 1.80 3.44 -12.22
N PRO A 113 2.96 3.71 -12.86
CA PRO A 113 3.74 2.66 -13.49
C PRO A 113 4.28 1.65 -12.45
N GLY A 114 4.22 0.37 -12.81
CA GLY A 114 4.75 -0.73 -12.00
C GLY A 114 3.86 -1.14 -10.82
N THR A 115 2.63 -0.62 -10.75
CA THR A 115 1.68 -0.99 -9.69
C THR A 115 0.95 -2.30 -10.00
N GLY A 116 0.93 -2.75 -11.25
CA GLY A 116 0.35 -4.04 -11.64
C GLY A 116 0.97 -5.26 -10.95
N GLN A 117 2.22 -5.17 -10.46
CA GLN A 117 2.84 -6.22 -9.64
C GLN A 117 2.45 -6.18 -8.16
N ALA A 118 1.98 -5.04 -7.65
CA ALA A 118 1.50 -4.92 -6.26
C ALA A 118 0.03 -5.35 -6.12
N LEU A 119 -0.71 -5.43 -7.24
CA LEU A 119 -2.07 -5.95 -7.33
C LEU A 119 -2.08 -7.32 -8.03
N GLU A 120 -1.47 -8.34 -7.44
CA GLU A 120 -1.56 -9.74 -7.94
C GLU A 120 -2.96 -10.38 -7.76
N ARG A 121 -4.05 -9.60 -7.77
CA ARG A 121 -5.43 -10.12 -7.70
C ARG A 121 -6.42 -9.56 -8.71
N ASP A 122 -6.12 -8.48 -9.40
CA ASP A 122 -6.89 -8.00 -10.54
C ASP A 122 -5.93 -7.37 -11.54
N GLU A 123 -5.93 -7.86 -12.77
CA GLU A 123 -5.03 -7.46 -13.84
C GLU A 123 -5.05 -5.93 -14.07
N GLY A 124 -3.94 -5.25 -13.77
CA GLY A 124 -3.65 -3.93 -14.32
C GLY A 124 -2.87 -2.98 -13.43
N ASP A 125 -2.08 -2.10 -14.07
CA ASP A 125 -1.62 -0.87 -13.44
C ASP A 125 -2.82 -0.04 -12.98
N PHE A 126 -2.63 0.67 -11.88
CA PHE A 126 -3.57 1.69 -11.43
C PHE A 126 -3.70 2.78 -12.48
N LYS A 127 -4.85 2.80 -13.15
CA LYS A 127 -5.17 3.73 -14.23
C LYS A 127 -6.50 4.41 -13.97
N VAL A 128 -6.50 5.74 -14.08
CA VAL A 128 -7.72 6.55 -14.12
C VAL A 128 -7.87 7.06 -15.54
N GLU A 129 -8.96 6.64 -16.19
CA GLU A 129 -9.22 6.88 -17.59
C GLU A 129 -10.55 7.63 -17.74
N THR A 130 -10.56 8.62 -18.63
CA THR A 130 -11.80 9.25 -19.06
C THR A 130 -11.99 8.94 -20.54
N GLY A 131 -12.82 7.93 -20.86
CA GLY A 131 -13.08 7.46 -22.23
C GLY A 131 -12.96 5.93 -22.39
N ASP A 132 -13.18 5.45 -23.62
CA ASP A 132 -13.25 4.02 -24.00
C ASP A 132 -12.01 3.21 -23.51
N PRO A 133 -12.19 2.09 -22.77
CA PRO A 133 -11.12 1.34 -22.09
C PRO A 133 -10.18 0.51 -23.01
N ASN A 134 -10.34 0.58 -24.33
CA ASN A 134 -9.64 -0.29 -25.30
C ASN A 134 -8.37 0.33 -25.96
N TRP A 135 -7.66 1.21 -25.27
CA TRP A 135 -6.45 1.87 -25.80
C TRP A 135 -5.16 1.15 -25.37
#